data_AF-A0A952C6T4-F1
#
_entry.id   AF-A0A952C6T4-F1
#
_cell.length_a   1.000
_cell.length_b   1.000
_cell.length_c   1.000
_cell.angle_alpha   90.00
_cell.angle_beta   90.00
_cell.angle_gamma   90.00
#
_symmetry.space_group_name_H-M   'P 1'
#
loop_
_entity.id
_entity.type
_entity.pdbx_description
1 polymer ?
#
loop_
_entity_poly.entity_id
_entity_poly.type
_entity_poly.pdbx_seq_one_letter_code
_entity_poly.pdbx_strand_id
1 'polypeptide(L)' 'MDAGETLMVPGVGDALDALLAQQAGFPAVAISGYAVAASLGYPDMGLRLCPW' A
#
# COMPACT_ATOMS: atom_id res chain seq x y z
N MET A 1 -2.01 -17.75 14.90
CA MET A 1 -1.11 -16.64 14.52
C MET A 1 -0.35 -16.32 15.77
N ASP A 2 0.93 -16.69 15.79
CA ASP A 2 1.74 -16.73 17.00
C ASP A 2 2.10 -15.30 17.43
N ALA A 3 1.98 -15.01 18.72
CA ALA A 3 2.00 -13.66 19.26
C ALA A 3 3.46 -13.19 19.47
N GLY A 4 4.01 -12.40 18.53
CA GLY A 4 5.27 -11.68 18.80
C GLY A 4 6.07 -11.17 17.59
N GLU A 5 5.82 -11.64 16.37
CA GLU A 5 6.59 -11.18 15.21
C GLU A 5 6.08 -9.84 14.66
N THR A 6 6.99 -8.86 14.54
CA THR A 6 6.69 -7.58 13.89
C THR A 6 6.53 -7.82 12.39
N LEU A 7 5.30 -7.69 11.92
CA LEU A 7 4.97 -7.80 10.51
C LEU A 7 5.43 -6.53 9.77
N MET A 8 6.47 -6.62 8.94
CA MET A 8 6.77 -5.55 8.00
C MET A 8 5.78 -5.59 6.84
N VAL A 9 5.03 -4.51 6.67
CA VAL A 9 4.04 -4.34 5.61
C VAL A 9 4.44 -3.12 4.77
N PRO A 10 4.98 -3.31 3.56
CA PRO A 10 5.31 -2.19 2.69
C PRO A 10 4.04 -1.49 2.19
N GLY A 11 4.12 -0.16 2.11
CA GLY A 11 3.11 0.68 1.50
C GLY A 11 3.27 0.70 -0.03
N VAL A 12 2.24 0.29 -0.75
CA VAL A 12 2.24 0.18 -2.22
C VAL A 12 1.24 1.16 -2.83
N GLY A 13 1.60 1.78 -3.96
CA GLY A 13 0.75 2.76 -4.64
C GLY A 13 0.00 2.19 -5.84
N ASP A 14 0.50 1.10 -6.41
CA ASP A 14 -0.08 0.43 -7.56
C ASP A 14 0.06 -1.10 -7.49
N ALA A 15 -0.47 -1.79 -8.49
CA ALA A 15 -0.39 -3.24 -8.58
C ALA A 15 1.02 -3.75 -8.90
N LEU A 16 1.89 -2.93 -9.48
CA LEU A 16 3.28 -3.31 -9.79
C LEU A 16 4.13 -3.34 -8.51
N ASP A 17 4.00 -2.31 -7.67
CA ASP A 17 4.60 -2.24 -6.34
C ASP A 17 4.14 -3.42 -5.47
N ALA A 18 2.86 -3.80 -5.56
CA ALA A 18 2.33 -4.97 -4.86
C ALA A 18 2.98 -6.29 -5.33
N LEU A 19 3.20 -6.46 -6.63
CA LEU A 19 3.88 -7.62 -7.19
C LEU A 19 5.36 -7.66 -6.78
N LEU A 20 6.04 -6.50 -6.77
CA LEU A 20 7.43 -6.39 -6.32
C LEU A 20 7.55 -6.72 -4.83
N ALA A 21 6.63 -6.24 -4.00
CA ALA A 21 6.59 -6.57 -2.57
C ALA A 21 6.29 -8.06 -2.33
N GLN A 22 5.44 -8.69 -3.14
CA GLN A 22 5.21 -10.13 -3.10
C GLN A 22 6.47 -10.92 -3.50
N GLN A 23 7.18 -10.49 -4.55
CA GLN A 23 8.45 -11.10 -4.97
C GLN A 23 9.56 -10.91 -3.92
N ALA A 24 9.54 -9.81 -3.18
CA ALA A 24 10.45 -9.56 -2.07
C ALA A 24 10.12 -10.40 -0.81
N GLY A 25 9.06 -11.21 -0.84
CA GLY A 25 8.71 -12.15 0.22
C GLY A 25 7.90 -11.54 1.37
N PHE A 26 7.32 -10.35 1.17
CA PHE A 26 6.45 -9.76 2.19
C PHE A 26 5.09 -10.48 2.21
N PRO A 27 4.63 -10.92 3.40
CA PRO A 27 3.37 -11.66 3.54
C PRO A 27 2.11 -10.79 3.39
N ALA A 28 2.26 -9.47 3.45
CA ALA A 28 1.17 -8.51 3.30
C ALA A 28 1.68 -7.19 2.72
N VAL A 29 0.81 -6.46 2.05
CA VAL A 29 1.07 -5.11 1.51
C VAL A 29 -0.07 -4.18 1.92
N ALA A 30 0.20 -2.90 2.13
CA ALA A 30 -0.81 -1.90 2.47
C ALA A 30 -0.93 -0.89 1.33
N ILE A 31 -2.15 -0.61 0.87
CA ILE A 31 -2.37 0.38 -0.19
C ILE A 31 -2.29 1.79 0.41
N SER A 32 -1.38 2.61 -0.11
CA SER A 32 -1.21 4.00 0.33
C SER A 32 -2.09 4.95 -0.47
N GLY A 33 -3.03 5.63 0.22
CA GLY A 33 -3.90 6.65 -0.39
C GLY A 33 -3.13 7.81 -1.01
N TYR A 34 -2.02 8.20 -0.38
CA TYR A 34 -1.08 9.19 -0.90
C TYR A 34 -0.47 8.75 -2.23
N ALA A 35 0.03 7.52 -2.28
CA ALA A 35 0.70 7.02 -3.48
C ALA A 35 -0.28 6.89 -4.65
N VAL A 36 -1.53 6.47 -4.38
CA VAL A 36 -2.61 6.44 -5.38
C VAL A 36 -2.97 7.85 -5.85
N ALA A 37 -3.08 8.84 -4.95
CA ALA A 37 -3.39 10.22 -5.31
C ALA A 37 -2.26 10.88 -6.13
N ALA A 38 -1.01 10.67 -5.72
CA ALA A 38 0.19 11.17 -6.37
C ALA A 38 0.36 10.61 -7.79
N SER A 39 0.15 9.31 -7.98
CA SER A 39 0.20 8.67 -9.32
C SER A 39 -0.83 9.23 -10.29
N LEU A 40 -1.91 9.84 -9.78
CA LEU A 40 -2.98 10.43 -10.59
C LEU A 40 -2.90 11.96 -10.67
N GLY A 41 -1.86 12.57 -10.09
CA GLY A 41 -1.65 14.02 -10.11
C GLY A 41 -2.60 14.82 -9.23
N TYR A 42 -3.27 14.17 -8.27
CA TYR A 42 -4.19 14.81 -7.34
C TYR A 42 -3.54 15.02 -5.97
N PRO A 43 -3.89 16.11 -5.24
CA PRO A 43 -3.46 16.28 -3.87
C PRO A 43 -4.08 15.18 -2.98
N ASP A 44 -3.28 14.66 -2.03
CA ASP A 44 -3.68 13.61 -1.09
C ASP A 44 -4.67 14.13 -0.03
N MET A 45 -5.93 14.28 -0.44
CA MET A 45 -7.04 14.78 0.40
C MET A 45 -8.13 13.71 0.62
N GLY A 46 -7.75 12.43 0.67
CA GLY A 46 -8.69 11.33 0.93
C GLY A 46 -9.75 11.08 -0.16
N LEU A 47 -9.75 11.86 -1.25
CA LEU A 47 -10.78 11.84 -2.31
C LEU A 47 -10.86 10.51 -3.09
N ARG A 48 -9.76 9.75 -3.16
CA ARG A 48 -9.70 8.50 -3.96
C ARG A 48 -9.60 7.22 -3.15
N LEU A 49 -9.02 7.23 -1.96
CA LEU A 49 -8.96 6.01 -1.13
C LEU A 49 -10.28 5.75 -0.39
N CYS A 50 -11.02 6.81 -0.05
CA CYS A 50 -12.32 6.71 0.59
C CYS A 50 -13.37 7.41 -0.30
N PRO A 51 -14.06 6.69 -1.21
CA PRO A 51 -15.36 7.17 -1.63
C PRO A 51 -16.26 7.03 -0.40
N TRP A 52 -16.81 8.15 0.05
CA TRP A 52 -17.79 8.26 1.12
C TRP A 52 -18.76 7.07 1.19
#